data_AF-D5U432-F1
#
_entry.id   AF-D5U432-F1
#
_cell.length_a   1.000
_cell.length_b   1.000
_cell.length_c   1.000
_cell.angle_alpha   90.00
_cell.angle_beta   90.00
_cell.angle_gamma   90.00
#
_symmetry.space_group_name_H-M   'P 1'
#
loop_
_entity.id
_entity.type
_entity.pdbx_description
1 polymer ?
#
loop_
_entity_poly.entity_id
_entity_poly.type
_entity_poly.pdbx_seq_one_letter_code
_entity_poly.pdbx_strand_id
1 'polypeptide(L)'
;MINYFEKSERRRRILNNIKSKRIIIDKFHIPLGIVPSEYAYPMEGTKIELKNTNNGDIYTYRISVSAEKIYSLYLKLLKLFPSYGTIVIERISEDINRNFDVLMSDPDISLNEIRKVFKKYNELWVECGFVGFGVIDELTEFEIFINLDKEIEINTTYKNMRKINRILDSYKLLNDDVSFMSDYEHLHYSLSSIAADYGCSETDEYIFDYYDIINNLKSIYGFTTINLNENDKIIKAPKWWNVTVKGLGKCQKRTFISTYYIVANTIEEMETLIDEKMKDINVDYYYIYDFYNVDPKNYNYESVNVTNIHNISFEKAPFGIWAQSDVFICKVKNIASYYINKNYARTY
;
A
#
# COMPACT_ATOMS: atom_id res chain seq x y z
N MET A 1 13.88 23.01 3.33
CA MET A 1 13.78 22.04 2.22
C MET A 1 14.92 21.05 2.43
N ILE A 2 14.62 19.80 2.79
CA ILE A 2 15.65 18.77 3.09
C ILE A 2 16.18 18.25 1.74
N ASN A 3 17.51 18.19 1.57
CA ASN A 3 18.11 17.68 0.34
C ASN A 3 17.85 16.15 0.21
N TYR A 4 17.75 15.63 -1.01
CA TYR A 4 17.51 14.22 -1.32
C TYR A 4 18.48 13.26 -0.59
N PHE A 5 19.75 13.65 -0.44
CA PHE A 5 20.74 12.87 0.30
C PHE A 5 20.42 12.73 1.79
N GLU A 6 20.01 13.83 2.45
CA GLU A 6 19.59 13.83 3.86
C GLU A 6 18.31 13.02 4.05
N LYS A 7 17.37 13.07 3.09
CA LYS A 7 16.19 12.19 3.08
C LYS A 7 16.62 10.71 3.01
N SER A 8 17.62 10.36 2.20
CA SER A 8 18.04 8.97 2.00
C SER A 8 18.72 8.34 3.24
N GLU A 9 19.60 9.08 3.93
CA GLU A 9 20.24 8.57 5.16
C GLU A 9 19.25 8.47 6.32
N ARG A 10 18.38 9.47 6.45
CA ARG A 10 17.32 9.50 7.46
C ARG A 10 16.33 8.35 7.25
N ARG A 11 15.91 8.10 6.00
CA ARG A 11 15.08 6.95 5.59
C ARG A 11 15.72 5.62 6.00
N ARG A 12 17.00 5.44 5.69
CA ARG A 12 17.74 4.21 6.01
C ARG A 12 17.82 3.97 7.51
N ARG A 13 18.08 5.01 8.30
CA ARG A 13 18.15 4.90 9.77
C ARG A 13 16.80 4.46 10.36
N ILE A 14 15.71 5.07 9.91
CA ILE A 14 14.35 4.73 10.38
C ILE A 14 14.01 3.30 10.00
N LEU A 15 14.22 2.93 8.74
CA LEU A 15 13.97 1.56 8.27
C LEU A 15 14.78 0.53 9.02
N ASN A 16 16.07 0.78 9.30
CA ASN A 16 16.88 -0.15 10.06
C ASN A 16 16.33 -0.37 11.48
N ASN A 17 15.84 0.69 12.13
CA ASN A 17 15.19 0.58 13.43
C ASN A 17 13.88 -0.21 13.33
N ILE A 18 13.05 0.04 12.32
CA ILE A 18 11.80 -0.71 12.12
C ILE A 18 12.08 -2.19 11.83
N LYS A 19 13.05 -2.47 10.96
CA LYS A 19 13.49 -3.84 10.61
C LYS A 19 14.01 -4.62 11.82
N SER A 20 14.52 -3.95 12.84
CA SER A 20 14.99 -4.61 14.07
C SER A 20 13.86 -5.25 14.89
N LYS A 21 12.59 -4.84 14.70
CA LYS A 21 11.42 -5.47 15.35
C LYS A 21 10.53 -6.22 14.36
N ARG A 22 11.09 -6.66 13.23
CA ARG A 22 10.36 -7.45 12.23
C ARG A 22 9.79 -8.72 12.87
N ILE A 23 8.57 -9.07 12.48
CA ILE A 23 7.94 -10.34 12.84
C ILE A 23 8.67 -11.48 12.12
N ILE A 24 9.11 -12.49 12.87
CA ILE A 24 9.78 -13.67 12.35
C ILE A 24 9.01 -14.90 12.84
N ILE A 25 8.52 -15.72 11.92
CA ILE A 25 7.81 -16.98 12.18
C ILE A 25 8.67 -18.11 11.64
N ASP A 26 9.20 -18.97 12.50
CA ASP A 26 10.05 -20.12 12.11
C ASP A 26 11.15 -19.82 11.09
N LYS A 27 11.85 -18.68 11.30
CA LYS A 27 12.90 -18.12 10.44
C LYS A 27 12.41 -17.46 9.15
N PHE A 28 11.11 -17.50 8.87
CA PHE A 28 10.49 -16.71 7.83
C PHE A 28 10.37 -15.26 8.28
N HIS A 29 11.01 -14.34 7.54
CA HIS A 29 10.95 -12.91 7.84
C HIS A 29 9.78 -12.28 7.10
N ILE A 30 8.77 -11.85 7.86
CA ILE A 30 7.56 -11.22 7.33
C ILE A 30 7.91 -9.81 6.81
N PRO A 31 7.43 -9.41 5.61
CA PRO A 31 7.49 -8.02 5.15
C PRO A 31 6.96 -7.03 6.19
N LEU A 32 7.55 -5.84 6.28
CA LEU A 32 7.19 -4.90 7.36
C LEU A 32 5.71 -4.50 7.34
N GLY A 33 5.16 -4.27 6.15
CA GLY A 33 3.78 -3.86 5.91
C GLY A 33 2.77 -4.99 5.96
N ILE A 34 3.14 -6.16 6.46
CA ILE A 34 2.22 -7.28 6.68
C ILE A 34 2.21 -7.62 8.17
N VAL A 35 1.02 -7.67 8.75
CA VAL A 35 0.80 -8.15 10.12
C VAL A 35 0.00 -9.45 10.04
N PRO A 36 0.64 -10.61 10.21
CA PRO A 36 -0.05 -11.89 10.16
C PRO A 36 -0.89 -12.14 11.41
N SER A 37 -1.96 -12.94 11.26
CA SER A 37 -2.66 -13.53 12.40
C SER A 37 -1.78 -14.51 13.19
N GLU A 38 -2.22 -14.86 14.40
CA GLU A 38 -1.50 -15.78 15.30
C GLU A 38 -1.38 -17.22 14.77
N TYR A 39 -2.21 -17.59 13.78
CA TYR A 39 -2.23 -18.92 13.17
C TYR A 39 -1.43 -18.99 11.85
N ALA A 40 -0.84 -17.87 11.42
CA ALA A 40 -0.08 -17.84 10.18
C ALA A 40 1.21 -18.65 10.31
N TYR A 41 1.46 -19.52 9.34
CA TYR A 41 2.66 -20.35 9.28
C TYR A 41 3.20 -20.39 7.85
N PRO A 42 3.72 -19.26 7.33
CA PRO A 42 4.29 -19.22 5.99
C PRO A 42 5.56 -20.08 5.91
N MET A 43 5.72 -20.76 4.79
CA MET A 43 6.89 -21.59 4.49
C MET A 43 7.42 -21.23 3.12
N GLU A 44 8.73 -21.17 2.98
CA GLU A 44 9.34 -20.88 1.68
C GLU A 44 9.21 -22.06 0.72
N GLY A 45 8.97 -21.75 -0.55
CA GLY A 45 8.84 -22.77 -1.59
C GLY A 45 8.09 -22.22 -2.81
N THR A 46 7.61 -23.11 -3.67
CA THR A 46 6.96 -22.71 -4.92
C THR A 46 5.86 -23.70 -5.31
N LYS A 47 4.68 -23.18 -5.63
CA LYS A 47 3.65 -23.93 -6.38
C LYS A 47 3.71 -23.56 -7.85
N ILE A 48 3.55 -24.56 -8.72
CA ILE A 48 3.54 -24.39 -10.17
C ILE A 48 2.22 -24.94 -10.70
N GLU A 49 1.48 -24.10 -11.40
CA GLU A 49 0.21 -24.46 -12.02
C GLU A 49 0.30 -24.29 -13.54
N LEU A 50 -0.34 -25.19 -14.27
CA LEU A 50 -0.52 -25.08 -15.71
C LEU A 50 -1.91 -24.49 -15.99
N LYS A 51 -1.95 -23.37 -16.71
CA LYS A 51 -3.17 -22.73 -17.20
C LYS A 51 -3.20 -22.82 -18.72
N ASN A 52 -4.26 -23.42 -19.25
CA ASN A 52 -4.50 -23.48 -20.69
C ASN A 52 -5.20 -22.18 -21.10
N THR A 53 -4.52 -21.35 -21.88
CA THR A 53 -5.09 -20.10 -22.41
C THR A 53 -5.37 -20.23 -23.90
N ASN A 54 -6.08 -19.26 -24.47
CA ASN A 54 -6.30 -19.18 -25.92
C ASN A 54 -4.97 -19.03 -26.70
N ASN A 55 -3.91 -18.52 -26.05
CA ASN A 55 -2.59 -18.29 -26.63
C ASN A 55 -1.61 -19.44 -26.33
N GLY A 56 -2.07 -20.51 -25.69
CA GLY A 56 -1.31 -21.71 -25.36
C GLY A 56 -1.13 -21.92 -23.86
N ASP A 57 -0.22 -22.85 -23.54
CA ASP A 57 0.08 -23.28 -22.18
C ASP A 57 0.93 -22.23 -21.44
N ILE A 58 0.37 -21.66 -20.37
CA ILE A 58 1.06 -20.76 -19.45
C ILE A 58 1.31 -21.49 -18.13
N TYR A 59 2.55 -21.45 -17.67
CA TYR A 59 2.93 -21.91 -16.34
C TYR A 59 2.95 -20.73 -15.38
N THR A 60 2.13 -20.80 -14.35
CA THR A 60 2.09 -19.82 -13.26
C THR A 60 2.87 -20.36 -12.08
N TYR A 61 3.92 -19.65 -11.67
CA TYR A 61 4.67 -19.92 -10.45
C TYR A 61 4.16 -18.98 -9.37
N ARG A 62 3.85 -19.53 -8.20
CA ARG A 62 3.60 -18.76 -6.97
C ARG A 62 4.69 -19.08 -5.98
N ILE A 63 5.48 -18.08 -5.59
CA ILE A 63 6.71 -18.27 -4.81
C ILE A 63 6.57 -17.56 -3.47
N SER A 64 6.60 -18.33 -2.39
CA SER A 64 6.71 -17.82 -1.02
C SER A 64 8.19 -17.76 -0.65
N VAL A 65 8.65 -16.59 -0.21
CA VAL A 65 10.04 -16.40 0.20
C VAL A 65 10.14 -15.30 1.25
N SER A 66 11.04 -15.45 2.22
CA SER A 66 11.27 -14.44 3.25
C SER A 66 11.68 -13.09 2.65
N ALA A 67 11.25 -12.00 3.29
CA ALA A 67 11.41 -10.63 2.79
C ALA A 67 12.86 -10.26 2.41
N GLU A 68 13.86 -10.75 3.15
CA GLU A 68 15.28 -10.48 2.89
C GLU A 68 15.79 -11.07 1.57
N LYS A 69 15.12 -12.10 1.03
CA LYS A 69 15.52 -12.77 -0.21
C LYS A 69 14.84 -12.19 -1.44
N ILE A 70 13.64 -11.62 -1.30
CA ILE A 70 12.81 -11.08 -2.40
C ILE A 70 13.64 -10.21 -3.34
N TYR A 71 14.36 -9.20 -2.80
CA TYR A 71 15.17 -8.29 -3.60
C TYR A 71 16.17 -9.01 -4.52
N SER A 72 16.90 -9.99 -3.96
CA SER A 72 17.95 -10.70 -4.67
C SER A 72 17.38 -11.71 -5.67
N LEU A 73 16.26 -12.35 -5.34
CA LEU A 73 15.55 -13.29 -6.20
C LEU A 73 14.95 -12.55 -7.39
N TYR A 74 14.18 -11.48 -7.13
CA TYR A 74 13.55 -10.66 -8.14
C TYR A 74 14.56 -10.09 -9.14
N LEU A 75 15.69 -9.54 -8.67
CA LEU A 75 16.75 -9.06 -9.57
C LEU A 75 17.42 -10.14 -10.42
N LYS A 76 17.44 -11.41 -9.97
CA LYS A 76 17.93 -12.53 -10.80
C LYS A 76 16.88 -12.92 -11.83
N LEU A 77 15.61 -12.97 -11.44
CA LEU A 77 14.48 -13.27 -12.30
C LEU A 77 14.33 -12.22 -13.42
N LEU A 78 14.50 -10.93 -13.11
CA LEU A 78 14.47 -9.84 -14.09
C LEU A 78 15.48 -10.00 -15.23
N LYS A 79 16.57 -10.75 -15.05
CA LYS A 79 17.55 -11.00 -16.13
C LYS A 79 17.00 -11.88 -17.26
N LEU A 80 15.81 -12.46 -17.08
CA LEU A 80 15.14 -13.28 -18.08
C LEU A 80 14.35 -12.44 -19.09
N PHE A 81 14.05 -11.17 -18.76
CA PHE A 81 13.36 -10.26 -19.67
C PHE A 81 14.23 -9.86 -20.87
N PRO A 82 13.59 -9.49 -21.99
CA PRO A 82 14.28 -8.79 -23.08
C PRO A 82 14.83 -7.42 -22.65
N SER A 83 15.36 -6.64 -23.60
CA SER A 83 16.00 -5.35 -23.28
C SER A 83 15.03 -4.29 -22.75
N TYR A 84 13.73 -4.50 -22.93
CA TYR A 84 12.64 -3.62 -22.53
C TYR A 84 11.51 -4.44 -21.90
N GLY A 85 10.64 -3.79 -21.14
CA GLY A 85 9.39 -4.36 -20.65
C GLY A 85 8.51 -3.28 -20.03
N THR A 86 7.25 -3.61 -19.87
CA THR A 86 6.26 -2.73 -19.24
C THR A 86 6.35 -2.88 -17.74
N ILE A 87 6.60 -1.80 -16.99
CA ILE A 87 6.50 -1.83 -15.53
C ILE A 87 5.02 -1.84 -15.17
N VAL A 88 4.67 -2.74 -14.26
CA VAL A 88 3.34 -2.82 -13.64
C VAL A 88 3.47 -2.43 -12.18
N ILE A 89 2.64 -1.50 -11.71
CA ILE A 89 2.52 -1.14 -10.29
C ILE A 89 1.07 -1.39 -9.90
N GLU A 90 0.87 -2.23 -8.90
CA GLU A 90 -0.42 -2.35 -8.24
C GLU A 90 -0.36 -1.54 -6.95
N ARG A 91 -1.44 -0.84 -6.62
CA ARG A 91 -1.57 -0.19 -5.31
C ARG A 91 -2.99 -0.36 -4.79
N ILE A 92 -3.16 -0.26 -3.48
CA ILE A 92 -4.51 -0.12 -2.91
C ILE A 92 -5.24 1.01 -3.63
N SER A 93 -6.44 0.70 -4.10
CA SER A 93 -7.21 1.55 -5.00
C SER A 93 -7.62 2.85 -4.33
N GLU A 94 -7.57 3.95 -5.09
CA GLU A 94 -8.28 5.17 -4.72
C GLU A 94 -9.80 5.09 -4.99
N ASP A 95 -10.25 4.12 -5.77
CA ASP A 95 -11.65 3.81 -5.98
C ASP A 95 -12.06 2.61 -5.12
N ILE A 96 -12.81 2.88 -4.08
CA ILE A 96 -13.49 1.92 -3.21
C ILE A 96 -14.28 0.82 -3.90
N ASN A 97 -14.64 0.95 -5.18
CA ASN A 97 -15.34 -0.11 -5.93
C ASN A 97 -14.40 -1.16 -6.51
N ARG A 98 -13.08 -0.99 -6.33
CA ARG A 98 -12.06 -1.97 -6.66
C ARG A 98 -11.04 -2.01 -5.53
N ASN A 99 -10.41 -3.17 -5.33
CA ASN A 99 -9.46 -3.33 -4.22
C ASN A 99 -8.11 -2.69 -4.54
N PHE A 100 -7.75 -2.65 -5.82
CA PHE A 100 -6.46 -2.17 -6.29
C PHE A 100 -6.57 -1.40 -7.62
N ASP A 101 -5.69 -0.41 -7.79
CA ASP A 101 -5.39 0.23 -9.07
C ASP A 101 -4.19 -0.47 -9.70
N VAL A 102 -4.28 -0.75 -11.01
CA VAL A 102 -3.14 -1.26 -11.79
C VAL A 102 -2.65 -0.15 -12.72
N LEU A 103 -1.37 0.17 -12.61
CA LEU A 103 -0.68 1.17 -13.40
C LEU A 103 0.34 0.48 -14.30
N MET A 104 0.29 0.74 -15.60
CA MET A 104 1.26 0.21 -16.57
C MET A 104 2.02 1.35 -17.25
N SER A 105 3.33 1.22 -17.38
CA SER A 105 4.14 2.22 -18.08
C SER A 105 3.83 2.26 -19.58
N ASP A 106 3.73 3.45 -20.16
CA ASP A 106 3.64 3.62 -21.61
C ASP A 106 4.54 4.81 -22.02
N PRO A 107 5.66 4.57 -22.75
CA PRO A 107 6.03 3.32 -23.43
C PRO A 107 6.80 2.32 -22.54
N ASP A 108 7.14 1.15 -23.12
CA ASP A 108 8.06 0.17 -22.52
C ASP A 108 9.36 0.81 -22.02
N ILE A 109 9.83 0.32 -20.87
CA ILE A 109 11.00 0.84 -20.18
C ILE A 109 12.17 -0.11 -20.36
N SER A 110 13.37 0.44 -20.60
CA SER A 110 14.57 -0.40 -20.70
C SER A 110 14.83 -1.15 -19.38
N LEU A 111 15.26 -2.40 -19.47
CA LEU A 111 15.54 -3.25 -18.30
C LEU A 111 16.57 -2.63 -17.34
N ASN A 112 17.49 -1.80 -17.85
CA ASN A 112 18.42 -1.05 -17.01
C ASN A 112 17.72 0.00 -16.14
N GLU A 113 16.76 0.75 -16.71
CA GLU A 113 15.96 1.73 -15.95
C GLU A 113 15.01 1.03 -14.98
N ILE A 114 14.34 -0.05 -15.39
CA ILE A 114 13.53 -0.89 -14.49
C ILE A 114 14.35 -1.31 -13.27
N ARG A 115 15.57 -1.83 -13.48
CA ARG A 115 16.46 -2.23 -12.39
C ARG A 115 16.89 -1.06 -11.53
N LYS A 116 17.06 0.15 -12.07
CA LYS A 116 17.35 1.35 -11.28
C LYS A 116 16.15 1.73 -10.40
N VAL A 117 14.94 1.74 -10.95
CA VAL A 117 13.69 2.00 -10.21
C VAL A 117 13.51 0.99 -9.08
N PHE A 118 13.63 -0.30 -9.38
CA PHE A 118 13.51 -1.35 -8.39
C PHE A 118 14.53 -1.18 -7.25
N LYS A 119 15.79 -0.89 -7.59
CA LYS A 119 16.85 -0.68 -6.60
C LYS A 119 16.65 0.58 -5.76
N LYS A 120 16.19 1.67 -6.38
CA LYS A 120 16.03 2.98 -5.73
C LYS A 120 14.92 2.97 -4.68
N TYR A 121 13.86 2.20 -4.92
CA TYR A 121 12.69 2.12 -4.05
C TYR A 121 12.46 0.70 -3.54
N ASN A 122 13.52 -0.10 -3.35
CA ASN A 122 13.37 -1.52 -3.03
C ASN A 122 12.55 -1.79 -1.77
N GLU A 123 12.60 -0.91 -0.77
CA GLU A 123 11.83 -1.12 0.45
C GLU A 123 10.33 -0.92 0.19
N LEU A 124 9.97 -0.04 -0.75
CA LEU A 124 8.57 0.10 -1.15
C LEU A 124 8.06 -1.22 -1.76
N TRP A 125 8.80 -1.80 -2.71
CA TRP A 125 8.38 -3.01 -3.42
C TRP A 125 8.40 -4.27 -2.56
N VAL A 126 9.38 -4.38 -1.66
CA VAL A 126 9.62 -5.59 -0.86
C VAL A 126 8.89 -5.57 0.48
N GLU A 127 8.68 -4.40 1.07
CA GLU A 127 8.22 -4.29 2.46
C GLU A 127 6.82 -3.70 2.61
N CYS A 128 6.35 -2.86 1.67
CA CYS A 128 5.09 -2.12 1.83
C CYS A 128 3.87 -2.96 1.48
N GLY A 129 2.94 -3.18 2.41
CA GLY A 129 1.75 -4.01 2.16
C GLY A 129 0.77 -3.40 1.16
N PHE A 130 0.92 -2.13 0.77
CA PHE A 130 -0.02 -1.41 -0.09
C PHE A 130 0.38 -1.33 -1.55
N VAL A 131 1.56 -1.85 -1.94
CA VAL A 131 2.08 -1.68 -3.30
C VAL A 131 2.70 -2.95 -3.84
N GLY A 132 2.25 -3.40 -5.01
CA GLY A 132 2.86 -4.45 -5.82
C GLY A 132 3.74 -3.86 -6.92
N PHE A 133 4.68 -4.65 -7.42
CA PHE A 133 5.60 -4.23 -8.49
C PHE A 133 5.95 -5.41 -9.38
N GLY A 134 5.81 -5.23 -10.69
CA GLY A 134 6.19 -6.23 -11.66
C GLY A 134 6.67 -5.66 -12.98
N VAL A 135 7.03 -6.59 -13.84
CA VAL A 135 7.38 -6.33 -15.24
C VAL A 135 6.67 -7.36 -16.08
N ILE A 136 6.13 -6.93 -17.22
CA ILE A 136 5.53 -7.79 -18.23
C ILE A 136 6.17 -7.52 -19.60
N ASP A 137 6.36 -8.59 -20.36
CA ASP A 137 6.63 -8.56 -21.79
C ASP A 137 5.32 -8.94 -22.47
N GLU A 138 4.56 -7.93 -22.89
CA GLU A 138 3.21 -8.08 -23.44
C GLU A 138 3.18 -8.94 -24.70
N LEU A 139 4.31 -9.07 -25.43
CA LEU A 139 4.40 -9.90 -26.62
C LEU A 139 4.50 -11.39 -26.30
N THR A 140 5.07 -11.75 -25.15
CA THR A 140 5.31 -13.15 -24.78
C THR A 140 4.52 -13.60 -23.56
N GLU A 141 3.70 -12.71 -23.00
CA GLU A 141 2.96 -12.91 -21.75
C GLU A 141 3.88 -13.35 -20.60
N PHE A 142 5.18 -13.00 -20.69
CA PHE A 142 6.14 -13.28 -19.65
C PHE A 142 6.07 -12.19 -18.59
N GLU A 143 5.73 -12.57 -17.37
CA GLU A 143 5.49 -11.65 -16.27
C GLU A 143 6.27 -12.10 -15.03
N ILE A 144 6.80 -11.13 -14.29
CA ILE A 144 7.34 -11.35 -12.94
C ILE A 144 6.81 -10.23 -12.04
N PHE A 145 5.99 -10.59 -11.05
CA PHE A 145 5.26 -9.65 -10.22
C PHE A 145 5.48 -9.95 -8.72
N ILE A 146 5.67 -8.92 -7.90
CA ILE A 146 5.61 -9.00 -6.44
C ILE A 146 4.24 -8.47 -6.02
N ASN A 147 3.40 -9.32 -5.45
CA ASN A 147 2.03 -8.95 -5.08
C ASN A 147 1.96 -8.18 -3.74
N LEU A 148 0.75 -7.84 -3.30
CA LEU A 148 0.53 -7.12 -2.04
C LEU A 148 0.96 -7.95 -0.81
N ASP A 149 0.85 -9.28 -0.89
CA ASP A 149 1.30 -10.26 0.10
C ASP A 149 2.82 -10.51 0.08
N LYS A 150 3.52 -9.88 -0.88
CA LYS A 150 4.96 -10.01 -1.15
C LYS A 150 5.41 -11.40 -1.55
N GLU A 151 4.51 -12.13 -2.18
CA GLU A 151 4.83 -13.33 -2.92
C GLU A 151 5.30 -12.94 -4.32
N ILE A 152 6.15 -13.76 -4.93
CA ILE A 152 6.57 -13.56 -6.31
C ILE A 152 5.75 -14.47 -7.21
N GLU A 153 5.05 -13.86 -8.16
CA GLU A 153 4.30 -14.52 -9.20
C GLU A 153 5.07 -14.45 -10.52
N ILE A 154 5.10 -15.56 -11.26
CA ILE A 154 5.71 -15.62 -12.58
C ILE A 154 4.75 -16.30 -13.54
N ASN A 155 4.34 -15.60 -14.59
CA ASN A 155 3.65 -16.21 -15.72
C ASN A 155 4.66 -16.40 -16.86
N THR A 156 4.72 -17.60 -17.42
CA THR A 156 5.64 -17.89 -18.52
C THR A 156 5.14 -19.01 -19.41
N THR A 157 5.49 -18.93 -20.68
CA THR A 157 5.49 -20.11 -21.56
C THR A 157 6.58 -21.11 -21.16
N TYR A 158 6.53 -22.32 -21.72
CA TYR A 158 7.52 -23.40 -21.48
C TYR A 158 8.99 -22.95 -21.65
N LYS A 159 9.24 -21.96 -22.53
CA LYS A 159 10.58 -21.50 -22.93
C LYS A 159 11.48 -21.08 -21.76
N ASN A 160 10.93 -20.43 -20.72
CA ASN A 160 11.74 -19.94 -19.60
C ASN A 160 11.77 -20.88 -18.38
N MET A 161 10.93 -21.93 -18.33
CA MET A 161 10.81 -22.80 -17.16
C MET A 161 12.15 -23.35 -16.67
N ARG A 162 12.99 -23.87 -17.58
CA ARG A 162 14.30 -24.42 -17.20
C ARG A 162 15.20 -23.38 -16.53
N LYS A 163 15.14 -22.13 -16.98
CA LYS A 163 15.94 -21.03 -16.42
C LYS A 163 15.37 -20.58 -15.07
N ILE A 164 14.05 -20.47 -14.96
CA ILE A 164 13.34 -20.14 -13.71
C ILE A 164 13.65 -21.21 -12.65
N ASN A 165 13.45 -22.49 -12.96
CA ASN A 165 13.71 -23.60 -12.03
C ASN A 165 15.15 -23.60 -11.53
N ARG A 166 16.13 -23.33 -12.42
CA ARG A 166 17.53 -23.20 -12.01
C ARG A 166 17.77 -22.02 -11.05
N ILE A 167 17.07 -20.90 -11.23
CA ILE A 167 17.15 -19.77 -10.30
C ILE A 167 16.53 -20.17 -8.96
N LEU A 168 15.33 -20.74 -8.96
CA LEU A 168 14.62 -21.16 -7.73
C LEU A 168 15.38 -22.22 -6.94
N ASP A 169 15.99 -23.19 -7.63
CA ASP A 169 16.87 -24.21 -7.03
C ASP A 169 18.05 -23.58 -6.28
N SER A 170 18.64 -22.52 -6.84
CA SER A 170 19.73 -21.79 -6.17
C SER A 170 19.31 -21.08 -4.87
N TYR A 171 18.01 -20.89 -4.66
CA TYR A 171 17.42 -20.39 -3.42
C TYR A 171 16.78 -21.49 -2.57
N LYS A 172 16.82 -22.76 -3.01
CA LYS A 172 16.14 -23.91 -2.39
C LYS A 172 14.61 -23.76 -2.35
N LEU A 173 14.03 -23.18 -3.39
CA LEU A 173 12.59 -22.89 -3.46
C LEU A 173 11.77 -23.89 -4.27
N LEU A 174 12.37 -24.93 -4.86
CA LEU A 174 11.65 -25.97 -5.62
C LEU A 174 10.90 -27.00 -4.75
N ASN A 175 10.52 -26.62 -3.53
CA ASN A 175 9.72 -27.43 -2.63
C ASN A 175 8.22 -27.08 -2.81
N ASP A 176 7.37 -28.09 -2.94
CA ASP A 176 5.91 -27.95 -3.09
C ASP A 176 5.16 -27.97 -1.75
N ASP A 177 5.82 -28.39 -0.66
CA ASP A 177 5.36 -28.21 0.72
C ASP A 177 5.59 -26.75 1.17
N VAL A 178 4.90 -25.85 0.47
CA VAL A 178 4.95 -24.40 0.65
C VAL A 178 3.64 -23.89 1.23
N SER A 179 3.76 -22.91 2.11
CA SER A 179 2.63 -22.20 2.72
C SER A 179 2.79 -20.71 2.48
N PHE A 180 1.71 -20.07 2.06
CA PHE A 180 1.73 -18.68 1.59
C PHE A 180 1.14 -17.74 2.62
N MET A 181 1.52 -16.46 2.56
CA MET A 181 0.96 -15.46 3.47
C MET A 181 -0.52 -15.22 3.17
N SER A 182 -0.88 -15.21 1.89
CA SER A 182 -2.26 -15.01 1.47
C SER A 182 -3.21 -16.16 1.86
N ASP A 183 -2.67 -17.30 2.31
CA ASP A 183 -3.49 -18.44 2.76
C ASP A 183 -4.04 -18.20 4.19
N TYR A 184 -3.60 -17.15 4.87
CA TYR A 184 -3.97 -16.79 6.24
C TYR A 184 -4.60 -15.41 6.33
N GLU A 185 -5.37 -15.16 7.39
CA GLU A 185 -5.80 -13.80 7.73
C GLU A 185 -4.57 -12.96 8.13
N HIS A 186 -4.49 -11.77 7.55
CA HIS A 186 -3.43 -10.79 7.81
C HIS A 186 -3.88 -9.39 7.40
N LEU A 187 -3.16 -8.37 7.89
CA LEU A 187 -3.42 -6.97 7.59
C LEU A 187 -2.27 -6.38 6.78
N HIS A 188 -2.62 -5.44 5.90
CA HIS A 188 -1.65 -4.66 5.15
C HIS A 188 -1.49 -3.26 5.75
N TYR A 189 -0.26 -2.76 5.73
CA TYR A 189 0.08 -1.41 6.13
C TYR A 189 1.07 -0.79 5.15
N SER A 190 0.91 0.52 4.93
CA SER A 190 1.91 1.32 4.24
C SER A 190 3.16 1.52 5.11
N LEU A 191 4.31 1.80 4.48
CA LEU A 191 5.52 2.15 5.22
C LEU A 191 5.40 3.47 5.99
N SER A 192 4.58 4.42 5.51
CA SER A 192 4.30 5.66 6.24
C SER A 192 3.48 5.38 7.50
N SER A 193 2.47 4.52 7.43
CA SER A 193 1.70 4.06 8.60
C SER A 193 2.61 3.42 9.66
N ILE A 194 3.51 2.53 9.23
CA ILE A 194 4.47 1.89 10.14
C ILE A 194 5.43 2.92 10.74
N ALA A 195 5.93 3.86 9.95
CA ALA A 195 6.81 4.90 10.46
C ALA A 195 6.12 5.75 11.54
N ALA A 196 4.84 6.06 11.34
CA ALA A 196 4.03 6.79 12.30
C ALA A 196 3.83 6.00 13.61
N ASP A 197 3.52 4.70 13.52
CA ASP A 197 3.39 3.82 14.70
C ASP A 197 4.70 3.72 15.51
N TYR A 198 5.84 3.90 14.84
CA TYR A 198 7.14 3.97 15.50
C TYR A 198 7.45 5.33 16.15
N GLY A 199 6.51 6.28 16.10
CA GLY A 199 6.67 7.62 16.65
C GLY A 199 7.64 8.49 15.86
N CYS A 200 7.80 8.22 14.56
CA CYS A 200 8.58 9.09 13.68
C CYS A 200 7.91 10.46 13.56
N SER A 201 8.66 11.47 13.09
CA SER A 201 8.06 12.77 12.81
C SER A 201 7.23 12.75 11.51
N GLU A 202 6.32 13.68 11.33
CA GLU A 202 5.57 13.84 10.05
C GLU A 202 6.49 13.96 8.83
N THR A 203 7.62 14.66 9.01
CA THR A 203 8.62 14.79 7.94
C THR A 203 9.28 13.46 7.58
N ASP A 204 9.31 12.52 8.52
CA ASP A 204 9.82 11.17 8.30
C ASP A 204 8.78 10.26 7.65
N GLU A 205 7.53 10.35 8.07
CA GLU A 205 6.40 9.62 7.47
C GLU A 205 6.29 9.97 5.98
N TYR A 206 6.36 11.26 5.62
CA TYR A 206 6.28 11.72 4.23
C TYR A 206 7.41 11.18 3.34
N ILE A 207 8.57 10.79 3.91
CA ILE A 207 9.64 10.16 3.12
C ILE A 207 9.24 8.74 2.65
N PHE A 208 8.24 8.14 3.28
CA PHE A 208 7.69 6.83 2.95
C PHE A 208 6.36 6.88 2.21
N ASP A 209 5.87 8.07 1.88
CA ASP A 209 4.62 8.23 1.14
C ASP A 209 4.74 7.58 -0.25
N TYR A 210 4.00 6.50 -0.44
CA TYR A 210 4.03 5.75 -1.69
C TYR A 210 3.28 6.47 -2.80
N TYR A 211 2.31 7.34 -2.50
CA TYR A 211 1.61 8.13 -3.50
C TYR A 211 2.55 9.12 -4.17
N ASP A 212 3.36 9.86 -3.41
CA ASP A 212 4.37 10.76 -3.98
C ASP A 212 5.38 9.99 -4.86
N ILE A 213 5.85 8.83 -4.40
CA ILE A 213 6.76 8.00 -5.19
C ILE A 213 6.11 7.53 -6.50
N ILE A 214 4.88 7.02 -6.45
CA ILE A 214 4.16 6.54 -7.63
C ILE A 214 3.81 7.68 -8.58
N ASN A 215 3.37 8.84 -8.07
CA ASN A 215 3.08 10.02 -8.89
C ASN A 215 4.32 10.55 -9.60
N ASN A 216 5.47 10.55 -8.92
CA ASN A 216 6.75 10.88 -9.55
C ASN A 216 7.09 9.86 -10.66
N LEU A 217 6.91 8.56 -10.43
CA LEU A 217 7.12 7.53 -11.46
C LEU A 217 6.16 7.71 -12.65
N LYS A 218 4.88 8.01 -12.39
CA LYS A 218 3.87 8.34 -13.38
C LYS A 218 4.30 9.50 -14.26
N SER A 219 4.82 10.57 -13.67
CA SER A 219 5.31 11.73 -14.42
C SER A 219 6.54 11.43 -15.30
N ILE A 220 7.41 10.52 -14.87
CA ILE A 220 8.66 10.19 -15.58
C ILE A 220 8.43 9.20 -16.71
N TYR A 221 7.55 8.21 -16.48
CA TYR A 221 7.40 7.04 -17.36
C TYR A 221 6.01 6.90 -17.99
N GLY A 222 5.13 7.89 -17.83
CA GLY A 222 3.86 7.92 -18.54
C GLY A 222 2.86 6.84 -18.11
N PHE A 223 2.85 6.44 -16.83
CA PHE A 223 1.96 5.36 -16.39
C PHE A 223 0.48 5.66 -16.65
N THR A 224 -0.21 4.70 -17.28
CA THR A 224 -1.65 4.70 -17.50
C THR A 224 -2.32 3.75 -16.51
N THR A 225 -3.52 4.11 -16.07
CA THR A 225 -4.31 3.25 -15.20
C THR A 225 -5.14 2.30 -16.05
N ILE A 226 -5.00 0.99 -15.84
CA ILE A 226 -5.69 -0.06 -16.59
C ILE A 226 -6.56 -0.83 -15.59
N ASN A 227 -7.75 -0.29 -15.31
CA ASN A 227 -8.72 -0.94 -14.44
C ASN A 227 -9.66 -1.78 -15.29
N LEU A 228 -9.55 -3.11 -15.22
CA LEU A 228 -10.31 -4.06 -16.04
C LEU A 228 -11.82 -4.16 -15.71
N ASN A 229 -12.39 -3.19 -15.00
CA ASN A 229 -13.80 -3.15 -14.59
C ASN A 229 -14.55 -1.91 -15.14
N GLU A 230 -14.34 -1.56 -16.41
CA GLU A 230 -15.28 -0.72 -17.17
C GLU A 230 -16.51 -1.53 -17.62
N ASN A 231 -17.17 -2.23 -16.68
CA ASN A 231 -18.57 -2.58 -16.90
C ASN A 231 -19.41 -1.44 -16.33
N ASP A 232 -20.09 -0.72 -17.23
CA ASP A 232 -21.00 0.44 -17.04
C ASP A 232 -22.22 0.20 -16.11
N LYS A 233 -22.08 -0.63 -15.07
CA LYS A 233 -23.13 -0.95 -14.09
C LYS A 233 -22.61 -0.97 -12.65
N ILE A 234 -21.64 -0.12 -12.32
CA ILE A 234 -21.33 0.13 -10.91
C ILE A 234 -22.50 0.92 -10.33
N ILE A 235 -23.38 0.23 -9.59
CA ILE A 235 -24.30 0.90 -8.67
C ILE A 235 -23.42 1.60 -7.65
N LYS A 236 -23.24 2.92 -7.80
CA LYS A 236 -22.53 3.77 -6.85
C LYS A 236 -23.29 3.73 -5.53
N ALA A 237 -22.93 2.80 -4.66
CA ALA A 237 -23.42 2.80 -3.29
C ALA A 237 -22.67 3.91 -2.53
N PRO A 238 -23.38 4.82 -1.84
CA PRO A 238 -22.75 5.83 -1.00
C PRO A 238 -21.91 5.12 0.06
N LYS A 239 -20.67 5.57 0.25
CA LYS A 239 -19.76 4.96 1.20
C LYS A 239 -19.50 5.88 2.37
N TRP A 240 -19.32 5.27 3.52
CA TRP A 240 -19.00 5.93 4.76
C TRP A 240 -17.52 5.85 5.00
N TRP A 241 -16.90 7.00 5.22
CA TRP A 241 -15.47 7.15 5.35
C TRP A 241 -15.15 7.65 6.75
N ASN A 242 -14.10 7.10 7.34
CA ASN A 242 -13.38 7.73 8.43
C ASN A 242 -12.13 8.35 7.82
N VAL A 243 -11.97 9.66 7.93
CA VAL A 243 -10.91 10.43 7.28
C VAL A 243 -10.21 11.25 8.33
N THR A 244 -8.96 10.94 8.61
CA THR A 244 -8.13 11.72 9.51
C THR A 244 -7.35 12.75 8.72
N VAL A 245 -7.59 14.02 8.97
CA VAL A 245 -6.94 15.16 8.32
C VAL A 245 -6.05 15.87 9.34
N LYS A 246 -4.88 16.27 8.87
CA LYS A 246 -3.95 17.06 9.65
C LYS A 246 -3.83 18.46 9.08
N GLY A 247 -4.25 19.46 9.87
CA GLY A 247 -4.08 20.86 9.53
C GLY A 247 -2.75 21.41 10.02
N LEU A 248 -1.97 22.01 9.11
CA LEU A 248 -0.68 22.64 9.35
C LEU A 248 -0.86 24.16 9.39
N GLY A 249 -1.20 24.69 10.56
CA GLY A 249 -1.46 26.12 10.72
C GLY A 249 -0.22 26.99 10.58
N LYS A 250 0.00 27.58 9.39
CA LYS A 250 0.84 28.79 9.25
C LYS A 250 0.08 30.08 9.60
N CYS A 251 -1.22 30.15 9.34
CA CYS A 251 -2.00 31.39 9.44
C CYS A 251 -2.75 31.60 10.78
N GLN A 252 -2.92 30.57 11.63
CA GLN A 252 -3.62 30.72 12.93
C GLN A 252 -2.91 30.12 14.18
N LYS A 253 -1.64 29.71 14.07
CA LYS A 253 -0.88 29.06 15.18
C LYS A 253 -1.55 27.81 15.79
N ARG A 254 -2.42 27.12 15.05
CA ARG A 254 -3.05 25.87 15.49
C ARG A 254 -2.71 24.76 14.49
N THR A 255 -1.89 23.82 14.93
CA THR A 255 -1.83 22.48 14.33
C THR A 255 -2.96 21.65 14.94
N PHE A 256 -3.67 20.89 14.13
CA PHE A 256 -4.72 20.02 14.62
C PHE A 256 -4.72 18.70 13.85
N ILE A 257 -5.26 17.67 14.49
CA ILE A 257 -5.66 16.44 13.84
C ILE A 257 -7.17 16.34 14.04
N SER A 258 -7.90 16.22 12.94
CA SER A 258 -9.35 16.09 12.95
C SER A 258 -9.74 14.83 12.21
N THR A 259 -10.59 14.02 12.83
CA THR A 259 -11.18 12.86 12.17
C THR A 259 -12.58 13.22 11.73
N TYR A 260 -12.84 13.13 10.43
CA TYR A 260 -14.11 13.38 9.78
C TYR A 260 -14.77 12.07 9.40
N TYR A 261 -16.08 12.01 9.60
CA TYR A 261 -16.91 10.94 9.07
C TYR A 261 -17.67 11.47 7.87
N ILE A 262 -17.40 10.91 6.70
CA ILE A 262 -17.85 11.47 5.41
C ILE A 262 -18.67 10.44 4.67
N VAL A 263 -19.78 10.85 4.06
CA VAL A 263 -20.52 10.04 3.10
C VAL A 263 -20.22 10.56 1.70
N ALA A 264 -19.52 9.75 0.89
CA ALA A 264 -19.12 10.08 -0.47
C ALA A 264 -19.04 8.82 -1.34
N ASN A 265 -19.25 8.95 -2.65
CA ASN A 265 -19.24 7.80 -3.57
C ASN A 265 -17.83 7.49 -4.09
N THR A 266 -16.89 8.42 -4.02
CA THR A 266 -15.50 8.29 -4.46
C THR A 266 -14.55 8.98 -3.47
N ILE A 267 -13.24 8.67 -3.57
CA ILE A 267 -12.22 9.43 -2.83
C ILE A 267 -12.18 10.88 -3.30
N GLU A 268 -12.22 11.15 -4.60
CA GLU A 268 -12.20 12.53 -5.11
C GLU A 268 -13.34 13.39 -4.52
N GLU A 269 -14.54 12.81 -4.38
CA GLU A 269 -15.67 13.47 -3.72
C GLU A 269 -15.40 13.69 -2.22
N MET A 270 -14.80 12.70 -1.55
CA MET A 270 -14.39 12.81 -0.13
C MET A 270 -13.31 13.88 0.07
N GLU A 271 -12.29 13.91 -0.77
CA GLU A 271 -11.21 14.90 -0.77
C GLU A 271 -11.77 16.29 -1.04
N THR A 272 -12.67 16.43 -2.01
CA THR A 272 -13.36 17.70 -2.28
C THR A 272 -14.11 18.21 -1.05
N LEU A 273 -14.82 17.33 -0.32
CA LEU A 273 -15.50 17.70 0.93
C LEU A 273 -14.51 18.14 2.02
N ILE A 274 -13.35 17.49 2.12
CA ILE A 274 -12.28 17.93 3.02
C ILE A 274 -11.73 19.28 2.58
N ASP A 275 -11.45 19.49 1.30
CA ASP A 275 -10.93 20.75 0.77
C ASP A 275 -11.87 21.91 1.06
N GLU A 276 -13.17 21.72 0.82
CA GLU A 276 -14.21 22.69 1.17
C GLU A 276 -14.25 22.95 2.67
N LYS A 277 -14.13 21.89 3.49
CA LYS A 277 -14.11 22.04 4.94
C LYS A 277 -12.89 22.81 5.43
N MET A 278 -11.71 22.54 4.88
CA MET A 278 -10.46 23.22 5.24
C MET A 278 -10.49 24.69 4.84
N LYS A 279 -11.09 25.02 3.69
CA LYS A 279 -11.35 26.41 3.28
C LYS A 279 -12.32 27.11 4.25
N ASP A 280 -13.41 26.46 4.64
CA ASP A 280 -14.40 26.98 5.61
C ASP A 280 -13.75 27.34 6.95
N ILE A 281 -12.84 26.51 7.45
CA ILE A 281 -12.10 26.77 8.70
C ILE A 281 -10.80 27.57 8.50
N ASN A 282 -10.57 28.12 7.30
CA ASN A 282 -9.45 28.99 6.95
C ASN A 282 -8.06 28.34 7.18
N VAL A 283 -7.89 27.12 6.68
CA VAL A 283 -6.66 26.32 6.74
C VAL A 283 -6.07 26.17 5.34
N ASP A 284 -5.00 26.93 5.07
CA ASP A 284 -4.34 26.96 3.76
C ASP A 284 -3.45 25.74 3.48
N TYR A 285 -3.03 25.03 4.52
CA TYR A 285 -2.12 23.89 4.42
C TYR A 285 -2.61 22.75 5.31
N TYR A 286 -3.01 21.65 4.68
CA TYR A 286 -3.38 20.40 5.33
C TYR A 286 -2.98 19.23 4.43
N TYR A 287 -3.05 18.04 4.98
CA TYR A 287 -3.03 16.80 4.21
C TYR A 287 -3.94 15.78 4.88
N ILE A 288 -4.53 14.90 4.06
CA ILE A 288 -5.26 13.74 4.56
C ILE A 288 -4.20 12.74 5.03
N TYR A 289 -4.20 12.47 6.33
CA TYR A 289 -3.22 11.62 7.00
C TYR A 289 -3.56 10.14 6.84
N ASP A 290 -4.84 9.81 6.98
CA ASP A 290 -5.35 8.44 6.88
C ASP A 290 -6.82 8.49 6.47
N PHE A 291 -7.29 7.48 5.76
CA PHE A 291 -8.71 7.28 5.52
C PHE A 291 -9.04 5.82 5.26
N TYR A 292 -10.22 5.38 5.70
CA TYR A 292 -10.71 4.04 5.46
C TYR A 292 -12.24 4.01 5.40
N ASN A 293 -12.77 2.99 4.75
CA ASN A 293 -14.20 2.74 4.69
C ASN A 293 -14.69 2.18 6.03
N VAL A 294 -15.84 2.66 6.51
CA VAL A 294 -16.45 2.21 7.76
C VAL A 294 -17.78 1.54 7.46
N ASP A 295 -18.03 0.37 8.08
CA ASP A 295 -19.38 -0.18 8.12
C ASP A 295 -20.24 0.69 9.04
N PRO A 296 -21.32 1.32 8.55
CA PRO A 296 -22.19 2.15 9.37
C PRO A 296 -22.88 1.37 10.50
N LYS A 297 -22.97 0.04 10.42
CA LYS A 297 -23.55 -0.83 11.47
C LYS A 297 -22.63 -1.02 12.68
N ASN A 298 -21.31 -0.94 12.48
CA ASN A 298 -20.30 -1.08 13.53
C ASN A 298 -19.88 0.27 14.12
N TYR A 299 -20.65 1.34 13.83
CA TYR A 299 -20.36 2.68 14.29
C TYR A 299 -20.66 2.84 15.80
N ASN A 300 -19.60 2.99 16.61
CA ASN A 300 -19.72 3.22 18.05
C ASN A 300 -19.73 4.72 18.38
N TYR A 301 -20.93 5.25 18.60
CA TYR A 301 -21.26 6.66 18.84
C TYR A 301 -20.65 7.26 20.12
N GLU A 302 -20.15 6.44 21.04
CA GLU A 302 -19.60 6.90 22.34
C GLU A 302 -18.15 7.44 22.25
N SER A 303 -17.47 7.23 21.12
CA SER A 303 -16.02 7.48 20.98
C SER A 303 -15.64 8.85 20.41
N VAL A 304 -16.62 9.64 19.98
CA VAL A 304 -16.46 10.89 19.23
C VAL A 304 -17.17 12.00 20.00
N ASN A 305 -16.49 13.12 20.30
CA ASN A 305 -17.16 14.34 20.78
C ASN A 305 -17.95 14.93 19.60
N VAL A 306 -19.11 14.35 19.30
CA VAL A 306 -19.98 14.80 18.21
C VAL A 306 -20.52 16.19 18.57
N THR A 307 -19.89 17.24 18.03
CA THR A 307 -20.54 18.55 17.95
C THR A 307 -21.65 18.46 16.92
N ASN A 308 -22.78 17.98 17.40
CA ASN A 308 -24.12 17.87 16.80
C ASN A 308 -24.32 18.63 15.47
N ILE A 309 -24.37 17.90 14.35
CA ILE A 309 -25.05 18.36 13.13
C ILE A 309 -25.82 17.16 12.56
N HIS A 310 -27.04 16.96 13.07
CA HIS A 310 -28.07 16.00 12.66
C HIS A 310 -27.98 14.57 13.23
N ASN A 311 -28.82 14.31 14.24
CA ASN A 311 -29.23 12.98 14.74
C ASN A 311 -29.93 12.15 13.65
N ILE A 312 -29.22 11.76 12.60
CA ILE A 312 -29.68 10.79 11.60
C ILE A 312 -28.82 9.54 11.81
N SER A 313 -29.43 8.35 11.81
CA SER A 313 -28.64 7.11 11.87
C SER A 313 -27.64 7.14 10.72
N PHE A 314 -26.37 6.90 11.00
CA PHE A 314 -25.29 7.03 10.01
C PHE A 314 -25.59 6.20 8.74
N GLU A 315 -26.29 5.06 8.88
CA GLU A 315 -26.85 4.24 7.79
C GLU A 315 -27.76 4.98 6.79
N LYS A 316 -28.37 6.11 7.17
CA LYS A 316 -29.30 6.91 6.35
C LYS A 316 -28.76 8.30 6.02
N ALA A 317 -27.49 8.55 6.32
CA ALA A 317 -26.83 9.82 6.10
C ALA A 317 -26.71 10.14 4.59
N PRO A 318 -27.29 11.24 4.07
CA PRO A 318 -27.00 11.72 2.72
C PRO A 318 -25.52 12.11 2.52
N PHE A 319 -25.12 12.36 1.28
CA PHE A 319 -23.77 12.84 0.94
C PHE A 319 -23.33 14.04 1.80
N GLY A 320 -22.09 14.02 2.34
CA GLY A 320 -21.52 15.13 3.13
C GLY A 320 -20.71 14.70 4.36
N ILE A 321 -20.24 15.66 5.15
CA ILE A 321 -19.55 15.44 6.44
C ILE A 321 -20.59 15.36 7.58
N TRP A 322 -20.55 14.30 8.37
CA TRP A 322 -21.57 13.97 9.38
C TRP A 322 -21.10 14.06 10.82
N ALA A 323 -19.83 13.76 11.05
CA ALA A 323 -19.24 13.88 12.37
C ALA A 323 -17.79 14.31 12.26
N GLN A 324 -17.33 14.99 13.31
CA GLN A 324 -15.98 15.50 13.45
C GLN A 324 -15.52 15.25 14.88
N SER A 325 -14.30 14.75 15.03
CA SER A 325 -13.58 14.71 16.31
C SER A 325 -12.33 15.56 16.16
N ASP A 326 -12.24 16.63 16.94
CA ASP A 326 -11.09 17.53 16.90
C ASP A 326 -10.13 17.28 18.06
N VAL A 327 -8.85 17.13 17.72
CA VAL A 327 -7.74 17.22 18.67
C VAL A 327 -6.91 18.45 18.32
N PHE A 328 -7.10 19.53 19.09
CA PHE A 328 -6.31 20.75 18.95
C PHE A 328 -4.93 20.57 19.59
N ILE A 329 -3.87 20.61 18.78
CA ILE A 329 -2.49 20.47 19.25
C ILE A 329 -1.95 21.87 19.56
N CYS A 330 -2.33 22.41 20.71
CA CYS A 330 -1.78 23.67 21.20
C CYS A 330 -0.41 23.42 21.85
N LYS A 331 0.67 23.79 21.13
CA LYS A 331 2.07 23.76 21.61
C LYS A 331 2.46 22.44 22.31
N VAL A 332 2.68 21.36 21.57
CA VAL A 332 3.29 20.15 22.15
C VAL A 332 4.48 19.72 21.30
N LYS A 333 5.65 19.64 21.94
CA LYS A 333 6.93 19.18 21.35
C LYS A 333 6.93 17.68 20.99
N ASN A 334 5.83 16.96 21.23
CA ASN A 334 5.74 15.53 20.95
C ASN A 334 4.26 15.12 20.83
N ILE A 335 3.80 14.89 19.61
CA ILE A 335 2.47 14.33 19.32
C ILE A 335 2.36 12.86 19.79
N ALA A 336 3.49 12.14 19.82
CA ALA A 336 3.56 10.75 20.24
C ALA A 336 3.02 10.48 21.66
N SER A 337 3.12 11.44 22.58
CA SER A 337 2.62 11.28 23.96
C SER A 337 1.10 11.31 24.10
N TYR A 338 0.35 11.78 23.09
CA TYR A 338 -1.12 11.77 23.14
C TYR A 338 -1.70 10.38 22.79
N TYR A 339 -0.96 9.58 21.99
CA TYR A 339 -1.35 8.23 21.59
C TYR A 339 -1.16 7.18 22.69
N ILE A 340 -0.46 7.51 23.79
CA ILE A 340 -0.22 6.59 24.91
C ILE A 340 -1.49 6.37 25.76
N ASN A 341 -2.55 7.18 25.58
CA ASN A 341 -3.72 7.15 26.47
C ASN A 341 -5.05 6.72 25.82
N LYS A 342 -5.01 5.94 24.73
CA LYS A 342 -6.18 5.19 24.26
C LYS A 342 -5.87 3.69 24.23
N ASN A 343 -6.01 3.08 25.40
CA ASN A 343 -6.59 1.75 25.53
C ASN A 343 -7.96 1.75 24.81
N TYR A 344 -7.97 1.54 23.49
CA TYR A 344 -9.08 0.88 22.80
C TYR A 344 -8.60 -0.56 22.62
N ALA A 345 -8.61 -1.39 23.66
CA ALA A 345 -9.82 -2.14 24.02
C ALA A 345 -10.59 -2.55 22.75
N ARG A 346 -10.13 -3.67 22.17
CA ARG A 346 -10.93 -4.73 21.55
C ARG A 346 -12.42 -4.42 21.41
N THR A 347 -12.95 -4.48 20.19
CA THR A 347 -14.17 -5.25 19.89
C THR A 347 -14.37 -5.34 18.38
N TYR A 348 -14.21 -6.58 17.89
CA TYR A 348 -14.66 -7.19 16.63
C TYR A 348 -14.12 -6.69 15.30
#